data_AF-A0A7K4KK68-F1
#
_entry.id   AF-A0A7K4KK68-F1
#
_cell.length_a   1.000
_cell.length_b   1.000
_cell.length_c   1.000
_cell.angle_alpha   90.00
_cell.angle_beta   90.00
_cell.angle_gamma   90.00
#
_symmetry.space_group_name_H-M   'P 1'
#
loop_
_entity.id
_entity.type
_entity.pdbx_description
1 polymer ?
#
loop_
_entity_poly.entity_id
_entity_poly.type
_entity_poly.pdbx_seq_one_letter_code
_entity_poly.pdbx_strand_id
1 'polypeptide(L)'
;NFLQVWFGDDLPLSPRSPLTPRHGPGLADVCLYDQWISVRHEATLVPMQEDLSIWLSGLLGIEVTAERLLEELDNGVLLCQLVGVLQNTIKKCCSSNNLR
;
A
#
# COMPACT_ATOMS: atom_id res chain seq x y z
N ASN A 1 -14.24 -20.54 18.56
CA ASN A 1 -13.73 -21.17 17.32
C ASN A 1 -13.15 -20.05 16.43
N PHE A 2 -11.96 -19.54 16.77
CA PHE A 2 -11.29 -18.41 16.10
C PHE A 2 -9.86 -18.78 15.64
N LEU A 3 -9.36 -19.95 16.09
CA LEU A 3 -8.01 -20.44 15.82
C LEU A 3 -7.92 -21.24 14.51
N GLN A 4 -9.05 -21.73 13.99
CA GLN A 4 -9.08 -22.58 12.78
C GLN A 4 -8.94 -21.78 11.47
N VAL A 5 -8.95 -20.44 11.52
CA VAL A 5 -8.70 -19.60 10.33
C VAL A 5 -7.21 -19.42 10.03
N TRP A 6 -6.34 -19.81 10.97
CA TRP A 6 -4.89 -19.61 10.91
C TRP A 6 -4.11 -20.89 10.56
N PHE A 7 -4.74 -22.06 10.67
CA PHE A 7 -4.14 -23.34 10.28
C PHE A 7 -4.80 -23.80 8.99
N GLY A 8 -4.01 -23.79 7.92
CA GLY A 8 -4.44 -24.28 6.62
C GLY A 8 -4.80 -25.75 6.71
N ASP A 9 -6.08 -26.03 6.53
CA ASP A 9 -6.56 -27.31 6.02
C ASP A 9 -7.28 -27.00 4.70
N ASP A 10 -6.79 -27.62 3.63
CA ASP A 10 -7.26 -27.50 2.25
C ASP A 10 -8.72 -27.96 2.11
N LEU A 11 -9.67 -27.07 2.39
CA LEU A 11 -11.07 -27.26 2.03
C LEU A 11 -11.34 -26.70 0.62
N PRO A 12 -12.21 -27.37 -0.17
CA PRO A 12 -12.35 -27.13 -1.60
C PRO A 12 -12.74 -25.68 -1.86
N LEU A 13 -11.97 -25.07 -2.76
CA LEU A 13 -12.02 -23.66 -3.13
C LEU A 13 -13.42 -23.24 -3.57
N SER A 14 -14.23 -22.78 -2.62
CA SER A 14 -15.40 -21.95 -2.93
C SER A 14 -14.89 -20.69 -3.66
N PRO A 15 -15.54 -20.22 -4.74
CA PRO A 15 -15.08 -19.05 -5.48
C PRO A 15 -15.25 -17.83 -4.58
N ARG A 16 -14.19 -17.49 -3.84
CA ARG A 16 -14.17 -16.29 -3.01
C ARG A 16 -13.81 -15.08 -3.86
N SER A 17 -14.37 -13.94 -3.46
CA SER A 17 -14.18 -12.65 -4.11
C SER A 17 -12.69 -12.37 -4.39
N PRO A 18 -12.33 -11.81 -5.56
CA PRO A 18 -10.95 -11.48 -5.91
C PRO A 18 -10.21 -10.61 -4.88
N LEU A 19 -10.96 -9.88 -4.05
CA LEU A 19 -10.44 -8.98 -3.02
C LEU A 19 -10.16 -9.67 -1.68
N THR A 20 -10.48 -10.95 -1.52
CA THR A 20 -10.15 -11.67 -0.28
C THR A 20 -8.69 -12.09 -0.29
N PRO A 21 -7.89 -11.76 0.74
CA PRO A 21 -6.53 -12.24 0.84
C PRO A 21 -6.53 -13.77 0.82
N ARG A 22 -6.01 -14.38 -0.25
CA ARG A 22 -5.68 -15.82 -0.24
C ARG A 22 -4.80 -16.08 0.98
N HIS A 23 -5.17 -17.06 1.79
CA HIS A 23 -4.31 -17.57 2.85
C HIS A 23 -3.03 -18.11 2.24
N GLY A 24 -1.90 -17.81 2.86
CA GLY A 24 -0.60 -18.35 2.43
C GLY A 24 -0.39 -19.77 2.88
N PRO A 25 0.64 -20.44 2.34
CA PRO A 25 1.09 -21.69 2.93
C PRO A 25 1.42 -21.47 4.40
N GLY A 26 1.20 -22.49 5.23
CA GLY A 26 1.59 -22.44 6.64
C GLY A 26 3.11 -22.32 6.79
N LEU A 27 3.58 -21.90 7.96
CA LEU A 27 5.01 -21.77 8.30
C LEU A 27 5.74 -23.12 8.49
N ALA A 28 5.08 -24.24 8.17
CA ALA A 28 5.68 -25.57 8.24
C ALA A 28 6.83 -25.75 7.22
N ASP A 29 6.78 -25.00 6.12
CA ASP A 29 7.85 -24.89 5.13
C ASP A 29 8.13 -23.41 4.86
N VAL A 30 9.26 -22.94 5.41
CA VAL A 30 9.69 -21.54 5.30
C VAL A 30 10.04 -21.18 3.86
N CYS A 31 10.56 -22.12 3.06
CA CYS A 31 10.92 -21.87 1.66
C CYS A 31 9.67 -21.66 0.79
N LEU A 32 8.63 -22.47 1.00
CA LEU A 32 7.34 -22.28 0.31
C LEU A 32 6.66 -20.98 0.72
N TYR A 33 6.75 -20.60 2.00
CA TYR A 33 6.25 -19.33 2.48
C TYR A 33 6.99 -18.13 1.87
N ASP A 34 8.32 -18.19 1.79
CA ASP A 34 9.15 -17.13 1.21
C ASP A 34 8.84 -16.92 -0.28
N GLN A 35 8.71 -18.01 -1.04
CA GLN A 35 8.29 -17.96 -2.44
C GLN A 35 6.88 -17.37 -2.59
N TRP A 36 5.95 -17.74 -1.72
CA TRP A 36 4.58 -17.23 -1.73
C TRP A 36 4.51 -15.73 -1.43
N ILE A 37 5.25 -15.25 -0.42
CA ILE A 37 5.37 -13.82 -0.11
C ILE A 37 5.99 -13.07 -1.27
N SER A 38 7.04 -13.60 -1.90
CA SER A 38 7.71 -12.96 -3.03
C SER A 38 6.76 -12.73 -4.21
N VAL A 39 6.01 -13.76 -4.63
CA VAL A 39 5.02 -13.65 -5.72
C VAL A 39 3.90 -12.66 -5.37
N ARG A 40 3.47 -12.64 -4.11
CA ARG A 40 2.47 -11.69 -3.60
C ARG A 40 2.96 -10.26 -3.62
N HIS A 41 4.18 -10.03 -3.14
CA HIS A 41 4.80 -8.71 -3.10
C HIS A 41 4.90 -8.16 -4.52
N GLU A 42 5.40 -8.96 -5.46
CA GLU A 42 5.50 -8.58 -6.86
C GLU A 42 4.12 -8.30 -7.48
N ALA A 43 3.12 -9.16 -7.22
CA ALA A 43 1.77 -8.98 -7.76
C ALA A 43 1.01 -7.78 -7.15
N THR A 44 1.31 -7.40 -5.91
CA THR A 44 0.67 -6.26 -5.23
C THR A 44 1.40 -4.94 -5.47
N LEU A 45 2.65 -5.00 -5.91
CA LEU A 45 3.51 -3.84 -6.08
C LEU A 45 2.91 -2.84 -7.08
N VAL A 46 2.41 -3.31 -8.21
CA VAL A 46 1.87 -2.43 -9.27
C VAL A 46 0.58 -1.72 -8.82
N PRO A 47 -0.45 -2.43 -8.31
CA PRO A 47 -1.65 -1.76 -7.77
C PRO A 47 -1.32 -0.75 -6.66
N MET A 48 -0.37 -1.09 -5.79
CA MET A 48 0.03 -0.17 -4.71
C MET A 48 0.74 1.07 -5.26
N GLN A 49 1.56 0.93 -6.30
CA GLN A 49 2.20 2.07 -6.96
C GLN A 49 1.18 2.96 -7.68
N GLU A 50 0.16 2.39 -8.32
CA GLU A 50 -0.94 3.14 -8.95
C GLU A 50 -1.73 3.97 -7.94
N ASP A 51 -2.12 3.35 -6.81
CA ASP A 51 -2.84 4.05 -5.75
C ASP A 51 -2.02 5.21 -5.18
N LEU A 52 -0.72 4.98 -4.94
CA LEU A 52 0.19 6.00 -4.41
C LEU A 52 0.45 7.13 -5.41
N SER A 53 0.60 6.81 -6.69
CA SER A 53 0.85 7.82 -7.73
C SER A 53 -0.35 8.74 -7.92
N ILE A 54 -1.57 8.20 -7.87
CA ILE A 54 -2.82 8.97 -7.87
C ILE A 54 -2.88 9.89 -6.64
N TRP A 55 -2.62 9.35 -5.45
CA TRP A 55 -2.67 10.12 -4.21
C TRP A 55 -1.65 11.26 -4.17
N LEU A 56 -0.39 10.99 -4.52
CA LEU A 56 0.66 12.01 -4.58
C LEU A 56 0.36 13.08 -5.61
N SER A 57 -0.13 12.69 -6.79
CA SER A 57 -0.46 13.64 -7.83
C SER A 57 -1.53 14.64 -7.38
N GLY A 58 -2.58 14.13 -6.73
CA GLY A 58 -3.65 14.96 -6.17
C GLY A 58 -3.18 15.88 -5.05
N LEU A 59 -2.26 15.41 -4.20
CA LEU A 59 -1.78 16.18 -3.05
C LEU A 59 -0.74 17.24 -3.43
N LEU A 60 0.18 16.92 -4.34
CA LEU A 60 1.24 17.81 -4.79
C LEU A 60 0.81 18.73 -5.94
N GLY A 61 -0.26 18.39 -6.67
CA GLY A 61 -0.72 19.13 -7.83
C GLY A 61 0.19 18.99 -9.05
N ILE A 62 0.97 17.92 -9.11
CA ILE A 62 1.86 17.55 -10.23
C ILE A 62 1.50 16.14 -10.71
N GLU A 63 1.85 15.78 -11.93
CA GLU A 63 1.65 14.41 -12.42
C GLU A 63 2.78 13.49 -11.93
N VAL A 64 2.43 12.46 -11.17
CA VAL A 64 3.31 11.36 -10.76
C VAL A 64 2.74 10.07 -11.35
N THR A 65 3.57 9.35 -12.10
CA THR A 65 3.19 8.10 -12.77
C THR A 65 3.60 6.89 -11.93
N ALA A 66 2.84 5.80 -12.01
CA ALA A 66 3.09 4.59 -11.23
C ALA A 66 4.41 3.93 -11.62
N GLU A 67 4.76 3.97 -12.91
CA GLU A 67 5.95 3.33 -13.48
C GLU A 67 7.26 3.94 -12.95
N ARG A 68 7.24 5.24 -12.62
CA ARG A 68 8.42 5.99 -12.15
C ARG A 68 8.35 6.33 -10.68
N LEU A 69 7.28 5.94 -9.99
CA LEU A 69 7.00 6.37 -8.62
C LEU A 69 8.19 6.12 -7.69
N LEU A 70 8.76 4.91 -7.71
CA LEU A 70 9.87 4.55 -6.84
C LEU A 70 11.16 5.32 -7.20
N GLU A 71 11.44 5.52 -8.48
CA GLU A 71 12.61 6.27 -8.96
C GLU A 71 12.54 7.76 -8.56
N GLU A 72 11.36 8.36 -8.71
CA GLU A 72 11.12 9.77 -8.36
C GLU A 72 11.11 9.99 -6.84
N LEU A 73 10.73 8.97 -6.06
CA LEU A 73 10.80 9.00 -4.60
C LEU A 73 12.23 8.80 -4.07
N ASP A 74 13.07 8.01 -4.75
CA ASP A 74 14.40 7.62 -4.27
C ASP A 74 15.34 8.81 -4.03
N ASN A 75 15.28 9.82 -4.89
CA ASN A 75 16.06 11.05 -4.72
C ASN A 75 15.55 11.97 -3.58
N GLY A 76 14.35 11.69 -3.04
CA GLY A 76 13.77 12.39 -1.89
C GLY A 76 13.12 13.75 -2.15
N VAL A 77 13.20 14.31 -3.38
CA VAL A 77 12.63 15.63 -3.69
C VAL A 77 11.11 15.65 -3.49
N LEU A 78 10.40 14.63 -3.99
CA LEU A 78 8.95 14.51 -3.82
C LEU A 78 8.55 14.41 -2.34
N LEU A 79 9.36 13.74 -1.52
CA LEU A 79 9.12 13.64 -0.08
C LEU A 79 9.23 15.01 0.61
N CYS A 80 10.23 15.80 0.24
CA CYS A 80 10.37 17.16 0.76
C CYS A 80 9.20 18.07 0.34
N GLN A 81 8.76 17.98 -0.90
CA GLN A 81 7.58 18.72 -1.39
C GLN A 81 6.31 18.33 -0.62
N LEU A 82 6.12 17.02 -0.40
CA LEU A 82 5.00 16.49 0.38
C LEU A 82 4.97 17.06 1.80
N VAL A 83 6.11 17.07 2.49
CA VAL A 83 6.23 17.68 3.83
C VAL A 83 5.82 19.15 3.79
N GLY A 84 6.25 19.90 2.77
CA GLY A 84 5.87 21.30 2.60
C GLY A 84 4.36 21.49 2.44
N VAL A 85 3.71 20.70 1.58
CA VAL A 85 2.26 20.73 1.39
C VAL A 85 1.51 20.39 2.68
N LEU A 86 1.93 19.33 3.38
CA LEU A 86 1.30 18.91 4.64
C LEU A 86 1.42 19.99 5.72
N GLN A 87 2.61 20.56 5.91
CA GLN A 87 2.82 21.64 6.87
C GLN A 87 1.95 22.86 6.55
N ASN A 88 1.84 23.23 5.28
CA ASN A 88 0.98 24.33 4.86
C ASN A 88 -0.50 24.04 5.08
N THR A 89 -0.93 22.80 4.84
CA THR A 89 -2.31 22.35 5.07
C THR A 89 -2.65 22.39 6.55
N ILE A 90 -1.75 21.91 7.41
CA ILE A 90 -1.90 21.97 8.87
C ILE A 90 -1.98 23.43 9.34
N LYS A 91 -1.06 24.29 8.90
CA LYS A 91 -1.09 25.72 9.24
C LYS A 91 -2.41 26.37 8.86
N LYS A 92 -2.89 26.16 7.63
CA LYS A 92 -4.19 26.67 7.16
C LYS A 92 -5.34 26.18 8.05
N CYS A 93 -5.38 24.88 8.36
CA CYS A 93 -6.41 24.29 9.21
C CYS A 93 -6.38 24.87 10.64
N CYS A 94 -5.20 25.00 11.24
CA CYS A 94 -5.03 25.59 12.56
C CYS A 94 -5.38 27.09 12.59
N SER A 95 -5.03 27.85 11.54
CA SER A 95 -5.39 29.27 11.44
C SER A 95 -6.91 29.48 11.32
N SER A 96 -7.62 28.60 10.59
CA SER A 96 -9.09 28.64 10.51
C SER A 96 -9.78 28.34 11.85
N ASN A 97 -9.16 27.54 12.73
CA ASN A 97 -9.70 27.25 14.06
C ASN A 97 -9.50 28.38 15.08
N ASN A 98 -8.67 29.38 14.77
CA ASN A 98 -8.46 30.57 15.62
C ASN A 98 -9.39 31.75 15.27
N LEU A 99 -10.27 31.59 14.26
CA LEU A 99 -11.25 32.60 13.85
C LEU A 99 -12.69 32.17 14.21
N ARG A 100 -12.86 31.49 15.34
CA ARG A 100 -14.16 31.00 15.81
C ARG A 100 -14.36 31.29 17.29
#